data_AF-A0A7W0LEF6-F1
#
_entry.id   AF-A0A7W0LEF6-F1
#
_cell.length_a   1.000
_cell.length_b   1.000
_cell.length_c   1.000
_cell.angle_alpha   90.00
_cell.angle_beta   90.00
_cell.angle_gamma   90.00
#
_symmetry.space_group_name_H-M   'P 1'
#
loop_
_entity.id
_entity.type
_entity.pdbx_description
1 polymer ?
#
loop_
_entity_poly.entity_id
_entity_poly.type
_entity_poly.pdbx_seq_one_letter_code
_entity_poly.pdbx_strand_id
1 'polypeptide(L)' 'VFMMPAESYTYVSSRIVKEVVALGGTVTGLVPTLVEERLREKKLSRETLRA' A
#
# COMPACT_ATOMS: atom_id res chain seq x y z
N VAL A 1 10.85 21.65 -0.11
CA VAL A 1 10.36 21.65 1.30
C VAL A 1 10.23 20.21 1.74
N PHE A 2 10.73 19.85 2.92
CA PHE A 2 10.55 18.52 3.50
C PHE A 2 9.51 18.61 4.63
N MET A 3 8.72 17.55 4.82
CA MET A 3 7.72 17.43 5.88
C MET A 3 7.87 16.07 6.57
N MET A 4 7.52 16.02 7.84
CA MET A 4 7.44 14.77 8.60
C MET A 4 6.04 14.17 8.49
N PRO A 5 5.92 12.85 8.29
CA PRO A 5 4.62 12.19 8.35
C PRO A 5 4.07 12.21 9.79
N ALA A 6 2.75 12.09 9.93
CA ALA A 6 2.16 11.81 11.23
C ALA A 6 2.64 10.44 11.73
N GLU A 7 2.76 10.31 13.05
CA GLU A 7 3.32 9.13 13.72
C GLU A 7 2.65 7.81 13.27
N SER A 8 1.33 7.85 13.07
CA SER A 8 0.53 6.72 12.61
C SER A 8 0.92 6.18 11.23
N TYR A 9 1.62 6.95 10.41
CA TYR A 9 2.02 6.58 9.04
C TYR A 9 3.53 6.36 8.89
N THR A 10 4.32 6.54 9.96
CA THR A 10 5.79 6.37 9.94
C THR A 10 6.22 4.98 9.48
N TYR A 11 5.39 3.96 9.71
CA TYR A 11 5.68 2.57 9.36
C TYR A 11 5.00 2.11 8.06
N VAL A 12 4.24 2.98 7.39
CA VAL A 12 3.53 2.63 6.18
C VAL A 12 4.40 2.93 4.96
N SER A 13 4.60 1.91 4.12
CA SER A 13 5.21 2.09 2.80
C SER A 13 4.31 1.52 1.72
N SER A 14 4.28 2.18 0.55
CA SER A 14 3.53 1.70 -0.61
C SER A 14 3.95 0.28 -1.03
N ARG A 15 5.21 -0.09 -0.79
CA ARG A 15 5.73 -1.43 -1.11
C ARG A 15 5.09 -2.50 -0.23
N ILE A 16 5.11 -2.33 1.09
CA ILE A 16 4.50 -3.29 2.03
C ILE A 16 3.01 -3.45 1.74
N VAL A 17 2.30 -2.34 1.52
CA VAL A 17 0.86 -2.36 1.17
C VAL A 17 0.61 -3.21 -0.09
N LYS A 18 1.38 -2.97 -1.16
CA LYS A 18 1.28 -3.73 -2.42
C LYS A 18 1.61 -5.21 -2.23
N GLU A 19 2.61 -5.54 -1.42
CA GLU A 19 3.00 -6.93 -1.12
C GLU A 19 1.91 -7.67 -0.34
N VAL A 20 1.35 -7.04 0.70
CA VAL A 20 0.25 -7.62 1.49
C VAL A 20 -0.96 -7.92 0.61
N VAL A 21 -1.39 -6.95 -0.22
CA VAL A 21 -2.53 -7.16 -1.13
C VAL A 21 -2.24 -8.26 -2.16
N ALA A 22 -1.02 -8.31 -2.72
CA ALA A 22 -0.63 -9.34 -3.68
C ALA A 22 -0.64 -10.76 -3.09
N LEU A 23 -0.40 -10.89 -1.78
CA LEU A 23 -0.48 -12.16 -1.04
C LEU A 23 -1.91 -12.49 -0.57
N GLY A 24 -2.92 -11.69 -0.93
CA GLY A 24 -4.31 -11.88 -0.54
C GLY A 24 -4.66 -11.33 0.86
N GLY A 25 -3.74 -10.59 1.48
CA GLY A 25 -3.98 -9.89 2.75
C GLY A 25 -4.86 -8.64 2.59
N THR A 26 -5.32 -8.12 3.72
CA THR A 26 -6.07 -6.85 3.81
C THR A 26 -5.18 -5.72 4.33
N VAL A 27 -5.45 -4.50 3.87
CA VAL A 27 -4.79 -3.26 4.30
C VAL A 27 -5.81 -2.22 4.79
N THR A 28 -6.98 -2.69 5.23
CA THR A 28 -8.06 -1.84 5.73
C THR A 28 -7.54 -0.90 6.81
N GLY A 29 -7.85 0.39 6.68
CA GLY A 29 -7.42 1.42 7.63
C GLY A 29 -5.99 1.94 7.45
N LEU A 30 -5.17 1.28 6.62
CA LEU A 30 -3.83 1.78 6.26
C LEU A 30 -3.86 2.65 5.00
N VAL A 31 -4.86 2.46 4.14
CA VAL A 31 -5.09 3.26 2.94
C VAL A 31 -6.56 3.65 2.82
N PRO A 32 -6.89 4.73 2.08
CA PRO A 32 -8.28 5.05 1.77
C PRO A 32 -8.99 3.89 1.04
N THR A 33 -10.29 3.72 1.27
CA THR A 33 -11.10 2.64 0.69
C THR A 33 -10.97 2.55 -0.83
N LEU A 34 -11.02 3.70 -1.51
CA LEU A 34 -10.82 3.79 -2.96
C LEU A 34 -9.47 3.18 -3.41
N VAL A 35 -8.40 3.35 -2.62
CA VAL A 35 -7.09 2.80 -2.95
C VAL A 35 -7.08 1.29 -2.76
N GLU A 36 -7.70 0.79 -1.69
CA GLU A 36 -7.80 -0.65 -1.44
C GLU A 36 -8.57 -1.38 -2.56
N GLU A 37 -9.70 -0.83 -3.00
CA GLU A 37 -10.49 -1.37 -4.13
C GLU A 37 -9.64 -1.46 -5.40
N ARG A 38 -8.94 -0.39 -5.75
CA ARG A 38 -8.07 -0.34 -6.94
C ARG A 38 -6.88 -1.28 -6.84
N LEU A 39 -6.30 -1.46 -5.67
CA LEU A 39 -5.19 -2.39 -5.47
C LEU A 39 -5.65 -3.85 -5.65
N ARG A 40 -6.88 -4.18 -5.22
CA ARG A 40 -7.47 -5.52 -5.42
C ARG A 40 -7.77 -5.82 -6.89
N GLU A 41 -8.21 -4.82 -7.65
CA GLU A 41 -8.48 -4.97 -9.09
C GLU A 41 -7.19 -5.01 -9.93
N LYS A 42 -6.11 -4.39 -9.44
CA LYS A 42 -4.85 -4.28 -10.18
C LYS A 42 -4.11 -5.62 -10.19
N LYS A 43 -3.70 -6.06 -11.38
CA LYS A 43 -2.70 -7.13 -11.53
C LYS A 43 -1.34 -6.63 -11.05
N LEU A 44 -1.03 -6.85 -9.77
CA LEU A 44 0.27 -6.52 -9.17
C LEU A 44 1.36 -7.41 -9.78
N SER A 45 2.16 -6.85 -10.70
CA SER A 45 3.29 -7.55 -11.32
C SER A 45 4.53 -7.51 -10.42
N ARG A 46 5.46 -8.45 -10.61
CA ARG A 46 6.74 -8.52 -9.90
C ARG A 46 7.59 -7.24 -10.03
N GLU A 47 7.41 -6.49 -11.12
CA GLU A 47 8.07 -5.21 -11.36
C GLU A 47 7.54 -4.12 -10.41
N THR A 48 6.21 -4.07 -10.24
CA THR A 48 5.55 -3.17 -9.27
C THR A 48 5.96 -3.40 -7.82
N LEU A 49 6.45 -4.59 -7.47
CA LEU A 49 6.91 -4.94 -6.11
C LEU A 49 8.40 -4.67 -5.90
N ARG A 50 9.16 -4.48 -6.99
CA ARG A 50 10.61 -4.18 -6.95
C ARG A 50 10.91 -2.69 -6.89
N ALA A 51 9.97 -1.86 -7.35
CA ALA A 51 9.98 -0.39 -7.27
C ALA A 51 9.37 0.13 -5.97
#